data_AF-A4HUM7-F1
#
_entry.id   AF-A4HUM7-F1
#
_cell.length_a   1.000
_cell.length_b   1.000
_cell.length_c   1.000
_cell.angle_alpha   90.00
_cell.angle_beta   90.00
_cell.angle_gamma   90.00
#
_symmetry.space_group_name_H-M   'P 1'
#
loop_
_entity.id
_entity.type
_entity.pdbx_description
1 polymer ?
#
loop_
_entity_poly.entity_id
_entity_poly.type
_entity_poly.pdbx_seq_one_letter_code
_entity_poly.pdbx_strand_id
1 'polypeptide(L)'
;MSFFINKTCDVFPPRRRGQSDGALRKELNARGAPRDSAIITKTELDIIRGMIDGRFPGSLSGTAATAVAPRTHTEAAEEHRRRMQEFDAERARNGVAPRTAEEIEQAQLRQVNLEKARLMLDEECDEVKAMNRIIMEAKCVATREAQRLEKQKRIEEETVYNRQMDALMAQEAETAQQVYLERERQRMEEQRRNAAMIKAQLHERYVERVRRLERHQQEQDAMSRHIERLQVEEKAEKLRRIDAARRLMEEAAIANAEQIALKQREREMELEEDRKMAEYIKQKEARDEAYAEEQARLRREKDMEIARLRANQQRVQDKQAELEELRVRRVQEAYIREERRKEKEAAERESAMHADLQQARLAQVEERNRQKALEKVQEQEELDRMLAVQKISREQELERQARTRRLQEENSLALLKQMMDVEERRRRQRQEEIEEGNQLRKAARERQAALEAIRDRKLGELEELDVPEQYRRALLKVGK
;
A
#
# COMPACT_ATOMS: atom_id res chain seq x y z
N MET A 1 62.93 54.57 -30.96
CA MET A 1 62.41 53.19 -30.89
C MET A 1 62.14 52.83 -29.45
N SER A 2 61.00 53.27 -28.92
CA SER A 2 60.65 53.20 -27.50
C SER A 2 59.81 51.96 -27.22
N PHE A 3 60.39 50.76 -27.36
CA PHE A 3 59.72 49.49 -27.04
C PHE A 3 60.30 48.87 -25.77
N PHE A 4 60.29 49.62 -24.67
CA PHE A 4 60.40 49.04 -23.33
C PHE A 4 59.34 49.72 -22.47
N ILE A 5 58.09 49.26 -22.64
CA ILE A 5 57.06 49.49 -21.64
C ILE A 5 57.54 48.76 -20.39
N ASN A 6 58.02 49.53 -19.39
CA ASN A 6 58.32 49.07 -18.05
C ASN A 6 57.05 48.47 -17.43
N LYS A 7 56.77 47.19 -17.74
CA LYS A 7 55.83 46.40 -16.95
C LYS A 7 56.52 46.15 -15.62
N THR A 8 56.09 46.87 -14.61
CA THR A 8 56.49 46.63 -13.22
C THR A 8 56.30 45.14 -12.93
N CYS A 9 57.37 44.45 -12.54
CA CYS A 9 57.28 43.06 -12.10
C CYS A 9 56.46 43.06 -10.80
N ASP A 10 55.15 42.86 -10.91
CA ASP A 10 54.28 42.83 -9.75
C ASP A 10 54.67 41.64 -8.87
N VAL A 11 55.22 41.93 -7.69
CA VAL A 11 55.61 40.92 -6.71
C VAL A 11 54.34 40.35 -6.10
N PHE A 12 53.96 39.15 -6.52
CA PHE A 12 52.80 38.44 -5.99
C PHE A 12 53.08 37.88 -4.58
N PRO A 13 52.10 37.93 -3.65
CA PRO A 13 52.29 37.44 -2.29
C PRO A 13 52.50 35.92 -2.27
N PRO A 14 53.32 35.40 -1.34
CA PRO A 14 53.50 33.96 -1.17
C PRO A 14 52.23 33.28 -0.66
N ARG A 15 52.11 31.98 -0.94
CA ARG A 15 51.01 31.11 -0.49
C ARG A 15 50.83 31.17 1.03
N ARG A 16 49.58 31.37 1.48
CA ARG A 16 49.26 31.28 2.91
C ARG A 16 49.28 29.82 3.38
N ARG A 17 49.66 29.59 4.64
CA ARG A 17 49.70 28.22 5.22
C ARG A 17 48.29 27.60 5.14
N GLY A 18 48.17 26.45 4.46
CA GLY A 18 46.90 25.73 4.26
C GLY A 18 46.04 26.15 3.05
N GLN A 19 46.45 27.18 2.30
CA GLN A 19 45.74 27.59 1.07
C GLN A 19 45.92 26.53 -0.02
N SER A 20 44.85 26.15 -0.73
CA SER A 20 44.94 25.22 -1.88
C SER A 20 45.40 25.93 -3.16
N ASP A 21 45.91 25.19 -4.14
CA ASP A 21 46.40 25.77 -5.40
C ASP A 21 45.29 26.48 -6.19
N GLY A 22 44.08 25.92 -6.16
CA GLY A 22 42.91 26.57 -6.77
C GLY A 22 42.55 27.90 -6.10
N ALA A 23 42.68 28.01 -4.77
CA ALA A 23 42.43 29.25 -4.05
C ALA A 23 43.53 30.30 -4.34
N LEU A 24 44.80 29.88 -4.38
CA LEU A 24 45.91 30.76 -4.72
C LEU A 24 45.76 31.31 -6.15
N ARG A 25 45.41 30.46 -7.12
CA ARG A 25 45.26 30.87 -8.51
C ARG A 25 44.13 31.88 -8.72
N LYS A 26 43.04 31.76 -7.95
CA LYS A 26 41.96 32.77 -7.92
C LYS A 26 42.46 34.11 -7.39
N GLU A 27 43.23 34.13 -6.30
CA GLU A 27 43.80 35.38 -5.76
C GLU A 27 44.81 36.04 -6.72
N LEU A 28 45.66 35.25 -7.37
CA LEU A 28 46.62 35.73 -8.35
C LEU A 28 45.92 36.34 -9.58
N ASN A 29 44.92 35.65 -10.11
CA ASN A 29 44.14 36.14 -11.24
C ASN A 29 43.38 37.44 -10.89
N ALA A 30 42.87 37.55 -9.66
CA ALA A 30 42.22 38.78 -9.18
C ALA A 30 43.18 39.97 -9.08
N ARG A 31 44.49 39.72 -8.89
CA ARG A 31 45.55 40.73 -8.91
C ARG A 31 46.17 40.97 -10.30
N GLY A 32 45.59 40.38 -11.35
CA GLY A 32 46.08 40.57 -12.72
C GLY A 32 47.27 39.69 -13.09
N ALA A 33 47.49 38.56 -12.41
CA ALA A 33 48.49 37.59 -12.85
C ALA A 33 48.21 37.11 -14.29
N PRO A 34 49.23 36.98 -15.14
CA PRO A 34 49.08 36.46 -16.50
C PRO A 34 48.45 35.06 -16.48
N ARG A 35 47.55 34.77 -17.42
CA ARG A 35 46.87 33.47 -17.52
C ARG A 35 47.85 32.29 -17.64
N ASP A 36 49.01 32.54 -18.21
CA ASP A 36 50.07 31.55 -18.44
C ASP A 36 51.05 31.42 -17.26
N SER A 37 50.73 32.01 -16.10
CA SER A 37 51.55 31.86 -14.90
C SER A 37 51.47 30.43 -14.32
N ALA A 38 52.65 29.87 -14.02
CA ALA A 38 52.80 28.58 -13.36
C ALA A 38 53.17 28.78 -11.88
N ILE A 39 52.55 28.01 -10.99
CA ILE A 39 52.89 27.98 -9.56
C ILE A 39 54.02 26.98 -9.38
N ILE A 40 55.19 27.47 -8.96
CA ILE A 40 56.42 26.68 -8.87
C ILE A 40 56.85 26.59 -7.40
N THR A 41 57.27 25.40 -6.97
CA THR A 41 57.82 25.16 -5.63
C THR A 41 59.22 25.77 -5.49
N LYS A 42 59.69 26.01 -4.26
CA LYS A 42 61.05 26.53 -4.03
C LYS A 42 62.12 25.65 -4.67
N THR A 43 61.95 24.33 -4.57
CA THR A 43 62.86 23.33 -5.17
C THR A 43 62.91 23.43 -6.69
N GLU A 44 61.77 23.59 -7.35
CA GLU A 44 61.74 23.75 -8.80
C GLU A 44 62.33 25.11 -9.23
N LEU A 45 62.10 26.17 -8.46
CA LEU A 45 62.73 27.48 -8.70
C LEU A 45 64.26 27.40 -8.59
N ASP A 46 64.78 26.67 -7.61
CA ASP A 46 66.22 26.48 -7.45
C ASP A 46 66.80 25.63 -8.59
N ILE A 47 66.06 24.63 -9.08
CA ILE A 47 66.43 23.86 -10.28
C ILE A 47 66.49 24.77 -11.52
N ILE A 48 65.49 25.62 -11.72
CA ILE A 48 65.44 26.56 -12.86
C ILE A 48 66.60 27.57 -12.78
N ARG A 49 66.86 28.13 -11.60
CA ARG A 49 68.02 29.02 -11.39
C ARG A 49 69.33 28.31 -11.66
N GLY A 50 69.46 27.06 -11.20
CA GLY A 50 70.61 26.21 -11.50
C GLY A 50 70.80 26.01 -13.01
N MET A 51 69.73 25.72 -13.75
CA MET A 51 69.80 25.58 -15.21
C MET A 51 70.23 26.87 -15.92
N ILE A 52 69.73 28.03 -15.48
CA ILE A 52 70.10 29.35 -16.04
C ILE A 52 71.57 29.67 -15.75
N ASP A 53 72.06 29.35 -14.55
CA ASP A 53 73.46 29.53 -14.16
C ASP A 53 74.39 28.44 -14.76
N GLY A 54 73.87 27.58 -15.65
CA GLY A 54 74.64 26.51 -16.30
C GLY A 54 74.98 25.33 -15.38
N ARG A 55 74.39 25.22 -14.18
CA ARG A 55 74.44 24.03 -13.32
C ARG A 55 73.34 23.07 -13.71
N PHE A 56 73.63 22.23 -14.70
CA PHE A 56 72.78 21.10 -15.06
C PHE A 56 72.66 20.13 -13.87
N PRO A 57 71.45 19.76 -13.40
CA PRO A 57 71.27 18.85 -12.26
C PRO A 57 71.47 17.37 -12.64
N GLY A 58 72.31 17.09 -13.64
CA GLY A 58 72.75 15.76 -14.02
C GLY A 58 74.07 15.33 -13.37
N SER A 59 74.74 16.20 -12.60
CA SER A 59 75.99 15.84 -11.89
C SER A 59 75.81 15.60 -10.38
N LEU A 60 74.57 15.45 -9.90
CA LEU A 60 74.28 15.08 -8.51
C LEU A 60 74.26 13.55 -8.34
N SER A 61 75.39 12.92 -8.60
CA SER A 61 75.75 11.59 -8.12
C SER A 61 77.26 11.52 -8.02
N GLY A 62 77.79 11.95 -6.87
CA GLY A 62 79.22 12.09 -6.65
C GLY A 62 79.54 12.89 -5.40
N THR A 63 79.00 12.48 -4.26
CA THR A 63 79.44 12.96 -2.94
C THR A 63 80.83 12.40 -2.63
N ALA A 64 81.89 13.19 -2.80
CA ALA A 64 83.10 13.12 -1.99
C ALA A 64 83.93 14.39 -2.22
N ALA A 65 84.32 15.02 -1.13
CA ALA A 65 85.01 16.29 -1.08
C ALA A 65 86.37 16.23 -1.82
N THR A 66 86.47 16.96 -2.93
CA THR A 66 87.77 17.39 -3.45
C THR A 66 87.79 18.90 -3.43
N ALA A 67 88.71 19.41 -2.61
CA ALA A 67 88.89 20.80 -2.29
C ALA A 67 88.91 21.71 -3.53
N VAL A 68 88.26 22.85 -3.35
CA VAL A 68 88.12 23.96 -4.29
C VAL A 68 89.51 24.50 -4.67
N ALA A 69 90.11 23.94 -5.72
CA ALA A 69 91.18 24.62 -6.45
C ALA A 69 90.51 25.58 -7.45
N PRO A 70 90.75 26.89 -7.36
CA PRO A 70 90.11 27.87 -8.21
C PRO A 70 90.53 27.59 -9.65
N ARG A 71 89.51 27.33 -10.47
CA ARG A 71 89.62 26.99 -11.88
C ARG A 71 90.57 27.97 -12.58
N THR A 72 91.78 27.49 -12.86
CA THR A 72 92.71 28.02 -13.85
C THR A 72 92.11 27.81 -15.24
N HIS A 73 90.95 28.41 -15.50
CA HIS A 73 90.31 28.42 -16.81
C HIS A 73 91.03 29.34 -17.81
N THR A 74 92.17 29.92 -17.44
CA THR A 74 92.99 30.67 -18.37
C THR A 74 93.98 29.76 -19.08
N GLU A 75 94.79 28.96 -18.38
CA GLU A 75 95.91 28.25 -19.03
C GLU A 75 95.47 27.19 -20.06
N ALA A 76 94.60 26.24 -19.72
CA ALA A 76 94.17 25.22 -20.69
C ALA A 76 93.36 25.81 -21.86
N ALA A 77 92.56 26.86 -21.59
CA ALA A 77 91.80 27.56 -22.62
C ALA A 77 92.69 28.49 -23.46
N GLU A 78 93.76 29.04 -22.89
CA GLU A 78 94.78 29.83 -23.59
C GLU A 78 95.72 28.93 -24.38
N GLU A 79 96.11 27.76 -23.86
CA GLU A 79 96.83 26.73 -24.60
C GLU A 79 95.99 26.21 -25.76
N HIS A 80 94.71 25.92 -25.54
CA HIS A 80 93.81 25.53 -26.63
C HIS A 80 93.66 26.66 -27.65
N ARG A 81 93.52 27.92 -27.21
CA ARG A 81 93.46 29.07 -28.11
C ARG A 81 94.77 29.29 -28.87
N ARG A 82 95.93 29.14 -28.21
CA ARG A 82 97.25 29.23 -28.83
C ARG A 82 97.46 28.10 -29.83
N ARG A 83 97.14 26.85 -29.46
CA ARG A 83 97.18 25.70 -30.39
C ARG A 83 96.25 25.91 -31.57
N MET A 84 95.02 26.40 -31.35
CA MET A 84 94.10 26.78 -32.43
C MET A 84 94.69 27.87 -33.33
N GLN A 85 95.27 28.93 -32.75
CA GLN A 85 95.89 30.03 -33.49
C GLN A 85 97.13 29.59 -34.27
N GLU A 86 97.98 28.76 -33.69
CA GLU A 86 99.13 28.14 -34.34
C GLU A 86 98.66 27.25 -35.49
N PHE A 87 97.64 26.43 -35.27
CA PHE A 87 97.07 25.57 -36.30
C PHE A 87 96.43 26.38 -37.43
N ASP A 88 95.68 27.44 -37.12
CA ASP A 88 95.09 28.36 -38.11
C ASP A 88 96.16 29.15 -38.86
N ALA A 89 97.23 29.57 -38.18
CA ALA A 89 98.37 30.25 -38.79
C ALA A 89 99.17 29.32 -39.71
N GLU A 90 99.39 28.06 -39.32
CA GLU A 90 99.97 27.03 -40.18
C GLU A 90 99.07 26.72 -41.37
N ARG A 91 97.75 26.63 -41.18
CA ARG A 91 96.76 26.47 -42.25
C ARG A 91 96.82 27.62 -43.25
N ALA A 92 96.90 28.85 -42.75
CA ALA A 92 97.05 30.06 -43.56
C ALA A 92 98.38 30.08 -44.31
N ARG A 93 99.49 29.71 -43.66
CA ARG A 93 100.82 29.57 -44.30
C ARG A 93 100.85 28.49 -45.38
N ASN A 94 100.15 27.39 -45.17
CA ASN A 94 100.03 26.28 -46.12
C ASN A 94 99.00 26.55 -47.23
N GLY A 95 98.39 27.75 -47.28
CA GLY A 95 97.41 28.14 -48.30
C GLY A 95 96.08 27.39 -48.21
N VAL A 96 95.81 26.69 -47.12
CA VAL A 96 94.57 25.94 -46.92
C VAL A 96 93.56 26.88 -46.28
N ALA A 97 92.77 27.55 -47.12
CA ALA A 97 91.67 28.42 -46.69
C ALA A 97 90.79 27.72 -45.63
N PRO A 98 90.28 28.44 -44.62
CA PRO A 98 89.29 27.89 -43.70
C PRO A 98 88.12 27.36 -44.51
N ARG A 99 87.76 26.09 -44.28
CA ARG A 99 86.66 25.46 -45.00
C ARG A 99 85.40 26.29 -44.74
N THR A 100 84.73 26.71 -45.81
CA THR A 100 83.47 27.45 -45.73
C THR A 100 82.47 26.67 -44.86
N ALA A 101 81.55 27.32 -44.15
CA ALA A 101 80.56 26.62 -43.32
C ALA A 101 79.85 25.48 -44.09
N GLU A 102 79.54 25.72 -45.36
CA GLU A 102 78.99 24.73 -46.28
C GLU A 102 79.92 23.52 -46.52
N GLU A 103 81.24 23.73 -46.59
CA GLU A 103 82.21 22.64 -46.76
C GLU A 103 82.34 21.77 -45.50
N ILE A 104 82.16 22.35 -44.31
CA ILE A 104 82.15 21.61 -43.05
C ILE A 104 80.89 20.74 -42.97
N GLU A 105 79.72 21.32 -43.28
CA GLU A 105 78.47 20.58 -43.36
C GLU A 105 78.54 19.46 -44.40
N GLN A 106 79.06 19.74 -45.60
CA GLN A 106 79.28 18.72 -46.61
C GLN A 106 80.26 17.63 -46.15
N ALA A 107 81.31 17.98 -45.43
CA ALA A 107 82.24 17.00 -44.87
C ALA A 107 81.57 16.12 -43.80
N GLN A 108 80.74 16.69 -42.94
CA GLN A 108 79.96 15.94 -41.93
C GLN A 108 78.92 15.03 -42.59
N LEU A 109 78.16 15.55 -43.57
CA LEU A 109 77.22 14.75 -44.35
C LEU A 109 77.94 13.62 -45.09
N ARG A 110 79.11 13.88 -45.67
CA ARG A 110 79.94 12.83 -46.27
C ARG A 110 80.36 11.80 -45.24
N GLN A 111 80.79 12.20 -44.03
CA GLN A 111 81.13 11.26 -42.96
C GLN A 111 79.94 10.41 -42.53
N VAL A 112 78.78 11.01 -42.26
CA VAL A 112 77.55 10.28 -41.92
C VAL A 112 77.14 9.34 -43.04
N ASN A 113 77.25 9.76 -44.29
CA ASN A 113 76.95 8.91 -45.44
C ASN A 113 77.94 7.75 -45.58
N LEU A 114 79.23 7.98 -45.31
CA LEU A 114 80.25 6.93 -45.30
C LEU A 114 80.02 5.95 -44.14
N GLU A 115 79.65 6.42 -42.95
CA GLU A 115 79.29 5.58 -41.81
C GLU A 115 78.05 4.76 -42.09
N LYS A 116 77.01 5.37 -42.66
CA LYS A 116 75.81 4.65 -43.11
C LYS A 116 76.15 3.61 -44.17
N ALA A 117 76.99 3.94 -45.15
CA ALA A 117 77.42 3.00 -46.17
C ALA A 117 78.22 1.84 -45.56
N ARG A 118 79.09 2.11 -44.59
CA ARG A 118 79.81 1.07 -43.82
C ARG A 118 78.85 0.17 -43.06
N LEU A 119 77.88 0.74 -42.33
CA LEU A 119 76.85 -0.02 -41.64
C LEU A 119 76.04 -0.90 -42.60
N MET A 120 75.70 -0.40 -43.79
CA MET A 120 75.00 -1.19 -44.81
C MET A 120 75.86 -2.34 -45.33
N LEU A 121 77.16 -2.11 -45.56
CA LEU A 121 78.10 -3.17 -45.93
C LEU A 121 78.26 -4.22 -44.81
N ASP A 122 78.32 -3.78 -43.55
CA ASP A 122 78.37 -4.67 -42.39
C ASP A 122 77.08 -5.48 -42.26
N GLU A 123 75.90 -4.89 -42.51
CA GLU A 123 74.61 -5.59 -42.56
C GLU A 123 74.52 -6.62 -43.69
N GLU A 124 75.28 -6.44 -44.77
CA GLU A 124 75.34 -7.40 -45.87
C GLU A 124 76.17 -8.64 -45.54
N CYS A 125 77.06 -8.59 -44.53
CA CYS A 125 77.81 -9.75 -44.05
C CYS A 125 76.87 -10.85 -43.54
N ASP A 126 77.17 -12.11 -43.89
CA ASP A 126 76.29 -13.24 -43.60
C ASP A 126 76.17 -13.52 -42.09
N GLU A 127 77.22 -13.28 -41.31
CA GLU A 127 77.21 -13.39 -39.85
C GLU A 127 76.27 -12.36 -39.22
N VAL A 128 76.26 -11.12 -39.74
CA VAL A 128 75.38 -10.06 -39.26
C VAL A 128 73.93 -10.37 -39.63
N LYS A 129 73.66 -10.91 -40.83
CA LYS A 129 72.32 -11.41 -41.19
C LYS A 129 71.87 -12.57 -40.31
N ALA A 130 72.77 -13.49 -39.94
CA ALA A 130 72.47 -14.57 -38.99
C ALA A 130 72.13 -14.02 -37.60
N MET A 131 72.91 -13.06 -37.10
CA MET A 131 72.64 -12.38 -35.83
C MET A 131 71.32 -11.60 -35.87
N ASN A 132 71.03 -10.89 -36.96
CA ASN A 132 69.77 -10.18 -37.15
C ASN A 132 68.55 -11.12 -37.13
N ARG A 133 68.66 -12.32 -37.71
CA ARG A 133 67.61 -13.36 -37.60
C ARG A 133 67.35 -13.75 -36.15
N ILE A 134 68.40 -14.03 -35.38
CA ILE A 134 68.29 -14.35 -33.94
C ILE A 134 67.68 -13.19 -33.15
N ILE A 135 68.11 -11.96 -33.41
CA ILE A 135 67.56 -10.75 -32.76
C ILE A 135 66.08 -10.60 -33.10
N MET A 136 65.67 -10.83 -34.35
CA MET A 136 64.27 -10.74 -34.75
C MET A 136 63.42 -11.82 -34.07
N GLU A 137 63.91 -13.06 -33.99
CA GLU A 137 63.25 -14.13 -33.23
C GLU A 137 63.13 -13.76 -31.74
N ALA A 138 64.21 -13.26 -31.14
CA ALA A 138 64.21 -12.81 -29.74
C ALA A 138 63.21 -11.66 -29.51
N LYS A 139 63.12 -10.69 -30.42
CA LYS A 139 62.12 -9.60 -30.38
C LYS A 139 60.68 -10.15 -30.48
N CYS A 140 60.44 -11.12 -31.36
CA CYS A 140 59.13 -11.77 -31.49
C CYS A 140 58.76 -12.56 -30.21
N VAL A 141 59.72 -13.26 -29.60
CA VAL A 141 59.51 -13.97 -28.33
C VAL A 141 59.23 -12.98 -27.20
N ALA A 142 60.04 -11.92 -27.05
CA ALA A 142 59.88 -10.91 -26.02
C ALA A 142 58.53 -10.18 -26.11
N THR A 143 58.10 -9.82 -27.32
CA THR A 143 56.78 -9.21 -27.54
C THR A 143 55.65 -10.17 -27.19
N ARG A 144 55.78 -11.46 -27.54
CA ARG A 144 54.79 -12.50 -27.18
C ARG A 144 54.72 -12.75 -25.66
N GLU A 145 55.86 -12.75 -24.98
CA GLU A 145 55.91 -12.88 -23.52
C GLU A 145 55.26 -11.69 -22.83
N ALA A 146 55.55 -10.47 -23.28
CA ALA A 146 54.89 -9.26 -22.79
C ALA A 146 53.36 -9.32 -22.98
N GLN A 147 52.88 -9.74 -24.17
CA GLN A 147 51.46 -9.92 -24.43
C GLN A 147 50.81 -11.01 -23.57
N ARG A 148 51.53 -12.11 -23.30
CA ARG A 148 51.04 -13.18 -22.39
C ARG A 148 50.90 -12.66 -20.96
N LEU A 149 51.89 -11.94 -20.46
CA LEU A 149 51.85 -11.32 -19.13
C LEU A 149 50.71 -10.30 -19.02
N GLU A 150 50.51 -9.47 -20.04
CA GLU A 150 49.39 -8.51 -20.08
C GLU A 150 48.05 -9.25 -20.06
N LYS A 151 47.89 -10.31 -20.86
CA LYS A 151 46.67 -11.13 -20.87
C LYS A 151 46.41 -11.79 -19.51
N GLN A 152 47.45 -12.29 -18.84
CA GLN A 152 47.32 -12.87 -17.50
C GLN A 152 46.86 -11.83 -16.48
N LYS A 153 47.47 -10.63 -16.47
CA LYS A 153 47.05 -9.53 -15.59
C LYS A 153 45.59 -9.13 -15.83
N ARG A 154 45.16 -9.03 -17.09
CA ARG A 154 43.75 -8.73 -17.41
C ARG A 154 42.80 -9.80 -16.87
N ILE A 155 43.14 -11.08 -17.03
CA ILE A 155 42.33 -12.18 -16.48
C ILE A 155 42.27 -12.10 -14.96
N GLU A 156 43.39 -11.83 -14.28
CA GLU A 156 43.43 -11.65 -12.83
C GLU A 156 42.54 -10.47 -12.38
N GLU A 157 42.66 -9.32 -13.02
CA GLU A 157 41.83 -8.14 -12.77
C GLU A 157 40.34 -8.44 -13.00
N GLU A 158 39.99 -9.09 -14.11
CA GLU A 158 38.62 -9.54 -14.40
C GLU A 158 38.10 -10.52 -13.33
N THR A 159 38.93 -11.47 -12.87
CA THR A 159 38.51 -12.42 -11.82
C THR A 159 38.29 -11.73 -10.49
N VAL A 160 39.10 -10.74 -10.13
CA VAL A 160 38.94 -9.95 -8.91
C VAL A 160 37.68 -9.09 -9.00
N TYR A 161 37.47 -8.42 -10.14
CA TYR A 161 36.29 -7.62 -10.39
C TYR A 161 35.01 -8.46 -10.33
N ASN A 162 34.98 -9.63 -10.99
CA ASN A 162 33.84 -10.53 -10.96
C ASN A 162 33.53 -11.00 -9.53
N ARG A 163 34.55 -11.35 -8.73
CA ARG A 163 34.35 -11.70 -7.31
C ARG A 163 33.75 -10.55 -6.49
N GLN A 164 34.17 -9.32 -6.76
CA GLN A 164 33.61 -8.14 -6.09
C GLN A 164 32.15 -7.92 -6.50
N MET A 165 31.82 -8.07 -7.78
CA MET A 165 30.44 -7.98 -8.27
C MET A 165 29.56 -9.08 -7.70
N ASP A 166 30.04 -10.32 -7.65
CA ASP A 166 29.33 -11.45 -7.04
C ASP A 166 29.06 -11.20 -5.55
N ALA A 167 30.04 -10.65 -4.83
CA ALA A 167 29.88 -10.28 -3.42
C ALA A 167 28.84 -9.17 -3.22
N LEU A 168 28.82 -8.13 -4.07
CA LEU A 168 27.80 -7.09 -4.03
C LEU A 168 26.41 -7.63 -4.35
N MET A 169 26.29 -8.47 -5.38
CA MET A 169 25.04 -9.15 -5.74
C MET A 169 24.53 -10.04 -4.61
N ALA A 170 25.41 -10.76 -3.92
CA ALA A 170 25.05 -11.59 -2.77
C ALA A 170 24.54 -10.74 -1.61
N GLN A 171 25.19 -9.61 -1.31
CA GLN A 171 24.73 -8.66 -0.29
C GLN A 171 23.37 -8.06 -0.65
N GLU A 172 23.16 -7.66 -1.91
CA GLU A 172 21.86 -7.18 -2.38
C GLU A 172 20.78 -8.26 -2.27
N ALA A 173 21.10 -9.51 -2.60
CA ALA A 173 20.19 -10.64 -2.42
C ALA A 173 19.84 -10.88 -0.94
N GLU A 174 20.82 -10.80 -0.03
CA GLU A 174 20.60 -10.91 1.41
C GLU A 174 19.72 -9.77 1.94
N THR A 175 20.00 -8.52 1.55
CA THR A 175 19.17 -7.37 1.95
C THR A 175 17.74 -7.48 1.42
N ALA A 176 17.55 -7.93 0.17
CA ALA A 176 16.23 -8.18 -0.38
C ALA A 176 15.49 -9.26 0.42
N GLN A 177 16.16 -10.37 0.75
CA GLN A 177 15.58 -11.42 1.60
C GLN A 177 15.20 -10.90 2.99
N GLN A 178 16.04 -10.07 3.61
CA GLN A 178 15.74 -9.44 4.91
C GLN A 178 14.48 -8.58 4.83
N VAL A 179 14.33 -7.75 3.79
CA VAL A 179 13.13 -6.93 3.58
C VAL A 179 11.88 -7.80 3.43
N TYR A 180 11.95 -8.91 2.67
CA TYR A 180 10.83 -9.85 2.56
C TYR A 180 10.47 -10.50 3.90
N LEU A 181 11.47 -10.96 4.65
CA LEU A 181 11.28 -11.56 5.97
C LEU A 181 10.71 -10.56 6.99
N GLU A 182 11.16 -9.31 6.98
CA GLU A 182 10.62 -8.25 7.82
C GLU A 182 9.16 -7.95 7.49
N ARG A 183 8.83 -7.86 6.20
CA ARG A 183 7.44 -7.68 5.74
C ARG A 183 6.55 -8.85 6.15
N GLU A 184 7.05 -10.08 6.08
CA GLU A 184 6.35 -11.26 6.58
C GLU A 184 6.16 -11.23 8.09
N ARG A 185 7.19 -10.87 8.85
CA ARG A 185 7.09 -10.71 10.31
C ARG A 185 6.03 -9.68 10.68
N GLN A 186 6.03 -8.51 10.03
CA GLN A 186 5.03 -7.47 10.24
C GLN A 186 3.61 -7.97 9.95
N ARG A 187 3.38 -8.66 8.83
CA ARG A 187 2.09 -9.28 8.51
C ARG A 187 1.65 -10.28 9.58
N MET A 188 2.55 -11.13 10.06
CA MET A 188 2.24 -12.12 11.10
C MET A 188 1.94 -11.46 12.45
N GLU A 189 2.64 -10.39 12.80
CA GLU A 189 2.36 -9.61 14.01
C GLU A 189 1.01 -8.90 13.95
N GLU A 190 0.68 -8.27 12.82
CA GLU A 190 -0.62 -7.66 12.57
C GLU A 190 -1.75 -8.69 12.65
N GLN A 191 -1.58 -9.86 12.03
CA GLN A 191 -2.53 -10.96 12.13
C GLN A 191 -2.71 -11.42 13.59
N ARG A 192 -1.64 -11.52 14.37
CA ARG A 192 -1.71 -11.86 15.81
C ARG A 192 -2.45 -10.79 16.60
N ARG A 193 -2.18 -9.50 16.36
CA ARG A 193 -2.88 -8.37 17.00
C ARG A 193 -4.36 -8.37 16.64
N ASN A 194 -4.69 -8.55 15.36
CA ASN A 194 -6.06 -8.61 14.88
C ASN A 194 -6.80 -9.83 15.45
N ALA A 195 -6.17 -11.00 15.49
CA ALA A 195 -6.74 -12.19 16.10
C ALA A 195 -6.98 -12.02 17.61
N ALA A 196 -6.06 -11.37 18.32
CA ALA A 196 -6.23 -11.04 19.74
C ALA A 196 -7.40 -10.07 19.96
N MET A 197 -7.52 -9.05 19.11
CA MET A 197 -8.63 -8.09 19.15
C MET A 197 -9.98 -8.77 18.89
N ILE A 198 -10.07 -9.64 17.88
CA ILE A 198 -11.29 -10.40 17.57
C ILE A 198 -11.65 -11.33 18.74
N LYS A 199 -10.66 -11.99 19.34
CA LYS A 199 -10.88 -12.82 20.55
C LYS A 199 -11.42 -12.00 21.72
N ALA A 200 -10.87 -10.81 21.95
CA ALA A 200 -11.36 -9.89 22.98
C ALA A 200 -12.81 -9.45 22.71
N GLN A 201 -13.13 -9.06 21.47
CA GLN A 201 -14.48 -8.67 21.07
C GLN A 201 -15.49 -9.83 21.19
N LEU A 202 -15.10 -11.04 20.80
CA LEU A 202 -15.93 -12.23 20.98
C LEU A 202 -16.18 -12.54 22.45
N HIS A 203 -15.16 -12.38 23.30
CA HIS A 203 -15.29 -12.54 24.73
C HIS A 203 -16.22 -11.49 25.35
N GLU A 204 -16.09 -10.21 24.96
CA GLU A 204 -16.97 -9.13 25.40
C GLU A 204 -18.43 -9.40 25.00
N ARG A 205 -18.68 -9.75 23.73
CA ARG A 205 -20.02 -10.15 23.26
C ARG A 205 -20.58 -11.36 24.00
N TYR A 206 -19.74 -12.33 24.34
CA TYR A 206 -20.14 -13.48 25.14
C TYR A 206 -20.57 -13.05 26.55
N VAL A 207 -19.79 -12.21 27.22
CA VAL A 207 -20.12 -11.65 28.54
C VAL A 207 -21.41 -10.83 28.49
N GLU A 208 -21.60 -9.99 27.48
CA GLU A 208 -22.85 -9.25 27.28
C GLU A 208 -24.05 -10.18 27.07
N ARG A 209 -23.89 -11.24 26.28
CA ARG A 209 -24.94 -12.25 26.09
C ARG A 209 -25.29 -12.95 27.40
N VAL A 210 -24.30 -13.33 28.20
CA VAL A 210 -24.51 -13.93 29.53
C VAL A 210 -25.24 -12.96 30.45
N ARG A 211 -24.80 -11.69 30.55
CA ARG A 211 -25.48 -10.66 31.35
C ARG A 211 -26.94 -10.44 30.92
N ARG A 212 -27.23 -10.50 29.62
CA ARG A 212 -28.60 -10.36 29.10
C ARG A 212 -29.48 -11.54 29.50
N LEU A 213 -28.93 -12.76 29.43
CA LEU A 213 -29.62 -13.96 29.88
C LEU A 213 -29.87 -13.94 31.40
N GLU A 214 -28.88 -13.53 32.19
CA GLU A 214 -29.02 -13.37 33.65
C GLU A 214 -30.11 -12.36 34.01
N ARG A 215 -30.17 -11.20 33.33
CA ARG A 215 -31.25 -10.23 33.53
C ARG A 215 -32.62 -10.81 33.18
N HIS A 216 -32.71 -11.53 32.06
CA HIS A 216 -33.97 -12.15 31.67
C HIS A 216 -34.42 -13.23 32.65
N GLN A 217 -33.48 -14.03 33.19
CA GLN A 217 -33.77 -15.00 34.25
C GLN A 217 -34.22 -14.29 35.53
N GLN A 218 -33.57 -13.21 35.94
CA GLN A 218 -33.98 -12.42 37.10
C GLN A 218 -35.39 -11.83 36.93
N GLU A 219 -35.75 -11.34 35.74
CA GLU A 219 -37.09 -10.87 35.41
C GLU A 219 -38.12 -12.01 35.47
N GLN A 220 -37.79 -13.17 34.91
CA GLN A 220 -38.64 -14.37 34.95
C GLN A 220 -38.86 -14.86 36.39
N ASP A 221 -37.81 -14.89 37.21
CA ASP A 221 -37.87 -15.28 38.62
C ASP A 221 -38.70 -14.28 39.42
N ALA A 222 -38.54 -12.98 39.18
CA ALA A 222 -39.32 -11.93 39.82
C ALA A 222 -40.80 -12.03 39.46
N MET A 223 -41.12 -12.25 38.18
CA MET A 223 -42.49 -12.49 37.72
C MET A 223 -43.08 -13.76 38.33
N SER A 224 -42.32 -14.85 38.36
CA SER A 224 -42.78 -16.13 38.93
C SER A 224 -43.10 -15.98 40.42
N ARG A 225 -42.21 -15.32 41.18
CA ARG A 225 -42.46 -14.99 42.59
C ARG A 225 -43.69 -14.11 42.78
N HIS A 226 -43.93 -13.17 41.87
CA HIS A 226 -45.13 -12.33 41.93
C HIS A 226 -46.41 -13.13 41.67
N ILE A 227 -46.38 -14.01 40.66
CA ILE A 227 -47.50 -14.91 40.35
C ILE A 227 -47.78 -15.85 41.53
N GLU A 228 -46.74 -16.42 42.15
CA GLU A 228 -46.90 -17.28 43.34
C GLU A 228 -47.57 -16.54 44.50
N ARG A 229 -47.17 -15.29 44.76
CA ARG A 229 -47.81 -14.45 45.79
C ARG A 229 -49.28 -14.23 45.49
N LEU A 230 -49.61 -13.85 44.25
CA LEU A 230 -51.00 -13.67 43.82
C LEU A 230 -51.81 -14.96 43.98
N GLN A 231 -51.25 -16.12 43.61
CA GLN A 231 -51.92 -17.40 43.80
C GLN A 231 -52.17 -17.74 45.27
N VAL A 232 -51.23 -17.41 46.17
CA VAL A 232 -51.40 -17.60 47.62
C VAL A 232 -52.49 -16.67 48.15
N GLU A 233 -52.49 -15.40 47.73
CA GLU A 233 -53.53 -14.42 48.09
C GLU A 233 -54.91 -14.86 47.59
N GLU A 234 -55.03 -15.28 46.33
CA GLU A 234 -56.29 -15.81 45.77
C GLU A 234 -56.78 -17.04 46.53
N LYS A 235 -55.88 -17.96 46.90
CA LYS A 235 -56.24 -19.14 47.71
C LYS A 235 -56.74 -18.72 49.09
N ALA A 236 -56.07 -17.76 49.73
CA ALA A 236 -56.49 -17.23 51.03
C ALA A 236 -57.84 -16.50 50.93
N GLU A 237 -58.09 -15.72 49.88
CA GLU A 237 -59.38 -15.09 49.64
C GLU A 237 -60.49 -16.11 49.39
N LYS A 238 -60.23 -17.15 48.60
CA LYS A 238 -61.18 -18.25 48.38
C LYS A 238 -61.55 -18.92 49.69
N LEU A 239 -60.58 -19.24 50.54
CA LEU A 239 -60.83 -19.80 51.87
C LEU A 239 -61.66 -18.84 52.73
N ARG A 240 -61.30 -17.55 52.79
CA ARG A 240 -62.09 -16.53 53.51
C ARG A 240 -63.53 -16.44 53.02
N ARG A 241 -63.77 -16.54 51.70
CA ARG A 241 -65.12 -16.54 51.13
C ARG A 241 -65.92 -17.78 51.53
N ILE A 242 -65.29 -18.95 51.52
CA ILE A 242 -65.91 -20.21 51.98
C ILE A 242 -66.25 -20.13 53.46
N ASP A 243 -65.32 -19.65 54.29
CA ASP A 243 -65.53 -19.49 55.73
C ASP A 243 -66.63 -18.47 56.03
N ALA A 244 -66.66 -17.34 55.31
CA ALA A 244 -67.73 -16.34 55.43
C ALA A 244 -69.09 -16.91 55.00
N ALA A 245 -69.15 -17.65 53.90
CA ALA A 245 -70.37 -18.31 53.44
C ALA A 245 -70.87 -19.36 54.46
N ARG A 246 -69.95 -20.11 55.06
CA ARG A 246 -70.27 -21.10 56.09
C ARG A 246 -70.84 -20.42 57.35
N ARG A 247 -70.21 -19.33 57.83
CA ARG A 247 -70.73 -18.56 58.97
C ARG A 247 -72.13 -18.02 58.71
N LEU A 248 -72.36 -17.46 57.51
CA LEU A 248 -73.69 -17.00 57.10
C LEU A 248 -74.72 -18.14 57.07
N MET A 249 -74.34 -19.34 56.63
CA MET A 249 -75.23 -20.51 56.67
C MET A 249 -75.52 -20.98 58.10
N GLU A 250 -74.52 -20.98 58.98
CA GLU A 250 -74.69 -21.34 60.40
C GLU A 250 -75.61 -20.33 61.11
N GLU A 251 -75.41 -19.02 60.88
CA GLU A 251 -76.28 -17.96 61.38
C GLU A 251 -77.71 -18.09 60.85
N ALA A 252 -77.87 -18.36 59.55
CA ALA A 252 -79.19 -18.59 58.95
C ALA A 252 -79.88 -19.84 59.52
N ALA A 253 -79.13 -20.92 59.80
CA ALA A 253 -79.66 -22.13 60.41
C ALA A 253 -80.12 -21.89 61.86
N ILE A 254 -79.34 -21.15 62.65
CA ILE A 254 -79.71 -20.77 64.02
C ILE A 254 -80.97 -19.91 64.00
N ALA A 255 -81.01 -18.86 63.17
CA ALA A 255 -82.18 -17.99 63.05
C ALA A 255 -83.43 -18.78 62.62
N ASN A 256 -83.29 -19.73 61.70
CA ASN A 256 -84.40 -20.57 61.26
C ASN A 256 -84.88 -21.52 62.38
N ALA A 257 -83.96 -22.11 63.14
CA ALA A 257 -84.29 -22.94 64.30
C ALA A 257 -85.02 -22.13 65.40
N GLU A 258 -84.56 -20.91 65.68
CA GLU A 258 -85.23 -20.00 66.62
C GLU A 258 -86.63 -19.62 66.15
N GLN A 259 -86.81 -19.34 64.85
CA GLN A 259 -88.13 -19.06 64.26
C GLN A 259 -89.08 -20.26 64.35
N ILE A 260 -88.59 -21.49 64.16
CA ILE A 260 -89.39 -22.71 64.33
C ILE A 260 -89.80 -22.88 65.80
N ALA A 261 -88.87 -22.69 66.74
CA ALA A 261 -89.15 -22.80 68.17
C ALA A 261 -90.16 -21.74 68.66
N LEU A 262 -90.05 -20.51 68.17
CA LEU A 262 -91.03 -19.45 68.44
C LEU A 262 -92.42 -19.82 67.92
N LYS A 263 -92.53 -20.28 66.67
CA LYS A 263 -93.80 -20.74 66.10
C LYS A 263 -94.41 -21.93 66.83
N GLN A 264 -93.59 -22.84 67.37
CA GLN A 264 -94.07 -23.96 68.17
C GLN A 264 -94.64 -23.48 69.51
N ARG A 265 -93.96 -22.55 70.19
CA ARG A 265 -94.46 -21.94 71.44
C ARG A 265 -95.77 -21.17 71.20
N GLU A 266 -95.86 -20.41 70.11
CA GLU A 266 -97.10 -19.71 69.74
C GLU A 266 -98.26 -20.70 69.57
N ARG A 267 -98.04 -21.81 68.87
CA ARG A 267 -99.05 -22.86 68.71
C ARG A 267 -99.45 -23.53 70.02
N GLU A 268 -98.51 -23.76 70.94
CA GLU A 268 -98.82 -24.32 72.26
C GLU A 268 -99.68 -23.37 73.09
N MET A 269 -99.37 -22.07 73.06
CA MET A 269 -100.17 -21.02 73.71
C MET A 269 -101.57 -20.93 73.11
N GLU A 270 -101.70 -20.96 71.78
CA GLU A 270 -103.00 -20.99 71.08
C GLU A 270 -103.84 -22.20 71.51
N LEU A 271 -103.24 -23.39 71.61
CA LEU A 271 -103.94 -24.60 72.06
C LEU A 271 -104.41 -24.51 73.53
N GLU A 272 -103.65 -23.84 74.39
CA GLU A 272 -104.05 -23.61 75.79
C GLU A 272 -105.17 -22.57 75.90
N GLU A 273 -105.13 -21.52 75.10
CA GLU A 273 -106.18 -20.50 75.01
C GLU A 273 -107.48 -21.10 74.46
N ASP A 274 -107.40 -21.93 73.41
CA ASP A 274 -108.53 -22.66 72.85
C ASP A 274 -109.17 -23.60 73.88
N ARG A 275 -108.36 -24.30 74.69
CA ARG A 275 -108.87 -25.14 75.79
C ARG A 275 -109.61 -24.31 76.83
N LYS A 276 -109.06 -23.18 77.27
CA LYS A 276 -109.70 -22.27 78.22
C LYS A 276 -110.99 -21.66 77.65
N MET A 277 -110.98 -21.29 76.37
CA MET A 277 -112.15 -20.81 75.65
C MET A 277 -113.23 -21.88 75.58
N ALA A 278 -112.87 -23.14 75.26
CA ALA A 278 -113.82 -24.24 75.20
C ALA A 278 -114.47 -24.53 76.57
N GLU A 279 -113.70 -24.48 77.67
CA GLU A 279 -114.24 -24.63 79.03
C GLU A 279 -115.17 -23.46 79.41
N TYR A 280 -114.80 -22.24 79.06
CA TYR A 280 -115.65 -21.06 79.27
C TYR A 280 -116.94 -21.13 78.46
N ILE A 281 -116.88 -21.58 77.20
CA ILE A 281 -118.03 -21.79 76.33
C ILE A 281 -118.96 -22.83 76.94
N LYS A 282 -118.47 -23.99 77.39
CA LYS A 282 -119.30 -25.01 78.05
C LYS A 282 -120.02 -24.48 79.30
N GLN A 283 -119.34 -23.69 80.13
CA GLN A 283 -119.96 -23.08 81.32
C GLN A 283 -120.99 -22.01 80.95
N LYS A 284 -120.75 -21.27 79.88
CA LYS A 284 -121.69 -20.28 79.36
C LYS A 284 -122.91 -20.94 78.72
N GLU A 285 -122.72 -21.98 77.91
CA GLU A 285 -123.78 -22.77 77.31
C GLU A 285 -124.69 -23.38 78.38
N ALA A 286 -124.13 -23.94 79.46
CA ALA A 286 -124.95 -24.45 80.57
C ALA A 286 -125.79 -23.36 81.27
N ARG A 287 -125.31 -22.11 81.32
CA ARG A 287 -126.07 -20.96 81.85
C ARG A 287 -127.12 -20.48 80.84
N ASP A 288 -126.78 -20.49 79.57
CA ASP A 288 -127.63 -20.04 78.48
C ASP A 288 -128.73 -21.07 78.18
N GLU A 289 -128.50 -22.38 78.34
CA GLU A 289 -129.55 -23.43 78.24
C GLU A 289 -130.64 -23.23 79.30
N ALA A 290 -130.24 -22.94 80.55
CA ALA A 290 -131.18 -22.62 81.62
C ALA A 290 -132.00 -21.33 81.33
N TYR A 291 -131.42 -20.38 80.59
CA TYR A 291 -132.10 -19.15 80.17
C TYR A 291 -132.92 -19.33 78.88
N ALA A 292 -132.50 -20.25 78.00
CA ALA A 292 -133.12 -20.55 76.73
C ALA A 292 -134.37 -21.40 76.90
N GLU A 293 -134.47 -22.27 77.91
CA GLU A 293 -135.72 -22.97 78.23
C GLU A 293 -136.85 -21.98 78.60
N GLU A 294 -136.51 -20.88 79.29
CA GLU A 294 -137.42 -19.79 79.58
C GLU A 294 -137.79 -18.98 78.33
N GLN A 295 -136.82 -18.66 77.45
CA GLN A 295 -137.09 -17.86 76.24
C GLN A 295 -137.63 -18.64 75.03
N ALA A 296 -137.44 -19.96 74.95
CA ALA A 296 -137.97 -20.80 73.88
C ALA A 296 -139.49 -20.87 73.89
N ARG A 297 -140.15 -20.59 75.03
CA ARG A 297 -141.59 -20.36 75.09
C ARG A 297 -142.03 -19.07 74.38
N LEU A 298 -141.14 -18.08 74.26
CA LEU A 298 -141.43 -16.78 73.67
C LEU A 298 -140.99 -16.65 72.19
N ARG A 299 -139.92 -17.35 71.77
CA ARG A 299 -139.34 -17.22 70.42
C ARG A 299 -140.04 -18.04 69.33
N ARG A 300 -140.82 -19.05 69.69
CA ARG A 300 -141.64 -19.80 68.72
C ARG A 300 -142.66 -18.92 67.98
N GLU A 301 -142.97 -17.73 68.50
CA GLU A 301 -143.89 -16.80 67.83
C GLU A 301 -143.21 -15.80 66.87
N LYS A 302 -141.88 -15.66 66.82
CA LYS A 302 -141.26 -14.57 66.03
C LYS A 302 -140.25 -14.95 64.94
N ASP A 303 -139.72 -16.18 64.93
CA ASP A 303 -138.57 -16.47 64.05
C ASP A 303 -138.94 -17.10 62.68
N MET A 304 -140.22 -17.20 62.32
CA MET A 304 -140.61 -17.57 60.94
C MET A 304 -140.39 -16.44 59.92
N GLU A 305 -140.09 -15.20 60.32
CA GLU A 305 -140.07 -14.06 59.41
C GLU A 305 -138.68 -13.61 58.90
N ILE A 306 -137.53 -14.04 59.47
CA ILE A 306 -136.23 -13.38 59.16
C ILE A 306 -135.14 -14.31 58.58
N ALA A 307 -135.46 -15.55 58.19
CA ALA A 307 -134.47 -16.49 57.64
C ALA A 307 -134.30 -16.49 56.10
N ARG A 308 -134.91 -15.54 55.35
CA ARG A 308 -134.86 -15.53 53.87
C ARG A 308 -134.06 -14.41 53.19
N LEU A 309 -133.33 -13.55 53.90
CA LEU A 309 -132.53 -12.50 53.27
C LEU A 309 -131.03 -12.55 53.61
N ARG A 310 -130.32 -13.20 52.69
CA ARG A 310 -129.00 -12.82 52.16
C ARG A 310 -127.77 -13.19 52.98
N ALA A 311 -127.59 -14.50 53.05
CA ALA A 311 -126.31 -15.16 52.79
C ALA A 311 -125.80 -14.90 51.35
N ASN A 312 -125.52 -13.63 50.99
CA ASN A 312 -124.67 -13.32 49.83
C ASN A 312 -124.32 -11.83 49.78
N GLN A 313 -123.05 -11.51 50.05
CA GLN A 313 -122.24 -10.61 49.22
C GLN A 313 -120.75 -10.71 49.64
N GLN A 314 -120.13 -11.81 49.22
CA GLN A 314 -118.68 -12.07 49.16
C GLN A 314 -117.95 -11.10 48.20
N ARG A 315 -118.18 -9.77 48.29
CA ARG A 315 -117.61 -8.78 47.35
C ARG A 315 -116.45 -7.96 47.89
N VAL A 316 -115.81 -8.39 48.98
CA VAL A 316 -114.66 -7.66 49.54
C VAL A 316 -113.31 -8.27 49.13
N GLN A 317 -113.23 -9.54 48.75
CA GLN A 317 -111.92 -10.19 48.48
C GLN A 317 -111.39 -9.99 47.05
N ASP A 318 -112.22 -9.75 46.03
CA ASP A 318 -111.71 -9.70 44.64
C ASP A 318 -111.07 -8.36 44.22
N LYS A 319 -111.23 -7.28 44.99
CA LYS A 319 -110.72 -5.95 44.57
C LYS A 319 -109.23 -5.71 44.86
N GLN A 320 -108.58 -6.53 45.69
CA GLN A 320 -107.18 -6.32 46.03
C GLN A 320 -106.21 -7.06 45.10
N ALA A 321 -106.61 -8.22 44.55
CA ALA A 321 -105.76 -9.01 43.65
C ALA A 321 -105.48 -8.31 42.30
N GLU A 322 -106.44 -7.58 41.75
CA GLU A 322 -106.28 -6.88 40.46
C GLU A 322 -105.25 -5.73 40.51
N LEU A 323 -105.07 -5.10 41.67
CA LEU A 323 -104.13 -3.98 41.84
C LEU A 323 -102.67 -4.42 41.94
N GLU A 324 -102.41 -5.65 42.36
CA GLU A 324 -101.05 -6.19 42.50
C GLU A 324 -100.50 -6.68 41.16
N GLU A 325 -101.31 -7.33 40.32
CA GLU A 325 -100.90 -7.76 38.98
C GLU A 325 -100.46 -6.59 38.08
N LEU A 326 -101.13 -5.44 38.19
CA LEU A 326 -100.80 -4.23 37.43
C LEU A 326 -99.46 -3.59 37.86
N ARG A 327 -98.99 -3.82 39.08
CA ARG A 327 -97.66 -3.33 39.52
C ARG A 327 -96.55 -4.22 38.98
N VAL A 328 -96.72 -5.54 39.02
CA VAL A 328 -95.70 -6.49 38.56
C VAL A 328 -95.38 -6.31 37.08
N ARG A 329 -96.40 -6.11 36.23
CA ARG A 329 -96.19 -5.89 34.79
C ARG A 329 -95.37 -4.63 34.48
N ARG A 330 -95.58 -3.54 35.22
CA ARG A 330 -94.81 -2.29 35.04
C ARG A 330 -93.34 -2.42 35.42
N VAL A 331 -93.05 -3.18 36.47
CA VAL A 331 -91.65 -3.43 36.90
C VAL A 331 -90.93 -4.28 35.86
N GLN A 332 -91.57 -5.32 35.33
CA GLN A 332 -90.99 -6.17 34.29
C GLN A 332 -90.72 -5.41 32.99
N GLU A 333 -91.65 -4.57 32.53
CA GLU A 333 -91.43 -3.76 31.33
C GLU A 333 -90.31 -2.73 31.51
N ALA A 334 -90.20 -2.10 32.68
CA ALA A 334 -89.12 -1.17 32.97
C ALA A 334 -87.74 -1.86 32.95
N TYR A 335 -87.65 -3.06 33.52
CA TYR A 335 -86.44 -3.87 33.52
C TYR A 335 -86.00 -4.25 32.11
N ILE A 336 -86.93 -4.70 31.26
CA ILE A 336 -86.65 -5.08 29.86
C ILE A 336 -86.16 -3.87 29.04
N ARG A 337 -86.68 -2.66 29.28
CA ARG A 337 -86.22 -1.45 28.59
C ARG A 337 -84.80 -1.05 28.99
N GLU A 338 -84.48 -1.14 30.28
CA GLU A 338 -83.15 -0.88 30.80
C GLU A 338 -82.13 -1.89 30.25
N GLU A 339 -82.45 -3.19 30.21
CA GLU A 339 -81.54 -4.19 29.63
C GLU A 339 -81.29 -3.96 28.14
N ARG A 340 -82.34 -3.72 27.34
CA ARG A 340 -82.16 -3.40 25.90
C ARG A 340 -81.33 -2.15 25.67
N ARG A 341 -81.43 -1.15 26.56
CA ARG A 341 -80.61 0.06 26.49
C ARG A 341 -79.14 -0.27 26.78
N LYS A 342 -78.86 -1.04 27.82
CA LYS A 342 -77.51 -1.48 28.18
C LYS A 342 -76.88 -2.36 27.09
N GLU A 343 -77.63 -3.27 26.50
CA GLU A 343 -77.16 -4.10 25.37
C GLU A 343 -76.80 -3.25 24.15
N LYS A 344 -77.65 -2.26 23.79
CA LYS A 344 -77.35 -1.33 22.70
C LYS A 344 -76.11 -0.50 22.98
N GLU A 345 -75.99 0.08 24.17
CA GLU A 345 -74.81 0.87 24.56
C GLU A 345 -73.54 0.01 24.58
N ALA A 346 -73.61 -1.26 24.99
CA ALA A 346 -72.48 -2.19 24.93
C ALA A 346 -72.09 -2.53 23.48
N ALA A 347 -73.07 -2.85 22.63
CA ALA A 347 -72.83 -3.15 21.22
C ALA A 347 -72.25 -1.95 20.45
N GLU A 348 -72.71 -0.72 20.75
CA GLU A 348 -72.16 0.51 20.18
C GLU A 348 -70.70 0.73 20.61
N ARG A 349 -70.35 0.47 21.88
CA ARG A 349 -68.97 0.56 22.37
C ARG A 349 -68.05 -0.46 21.71
N GLU A 350 -68.49 -1.70 21.58
CA GLU A 350 -67.73 -2.74 20.88
C GLU A 350 -67.51 -2.38 19.41
N SER A 351 -68.56 -1.88 18.74
CA SER A 351 -68.45 -1.41 17.36
C SER A 351 -67.46 -0.25 17.22
N ALA A 352 -67.49 0.72 18.13
CA ALA A 352 -66.55 1.84 18.14
C ALA A 352 -65.10 1.37 18.38
N MET A 353 -64.87 0.48 19.36
CA MET A 353 -63.54 -0.10 19.61
C MET A 353 -63.01 -0.88 18.41
N HIS A 354 -63.87 -1.64 17.72
CA HIS A 354 -63.49 -2.36 16.51
C HIS A 354 -63.16 -1.42 15.36
N ALA A 355 -63.91 -0.32 15.19
CA ALA A 355 -63.62 0.69 14.19
C ALA A 355 -62.26 1.37 14.44
N ASP A 356 -61.97 1.74 15.69
CA ASP A 356 -60.69 2.35 16.08
C ASP A 356 -59.52 1.38 15.84
N LEU A 357 -59.67 0.10 16.19
CA LEU A 357 -58.66 -0.92 15.93
C LEU A 357 -58.41 -1.14 14.42
N GLN A 358 -59.46 -1.07 13.59
CA GLN A 358 -59.33 -1.15 12.14
C GLN A 358 -58.59 0.07 11.58
N GLN A 359 -58.93 1.29 12.04
CA GLN A 359 -58.23 2.51 11.64
C GLN A 359 -56.75 2.47 12.04
N ALA A 360 -56.43 2.05 13.26
CA ALA A 360 -55.05 1.91 13.72
C ALA A 360 -54.26 0.89 12.89
N ARG A 361 -54.87 -0.24 12.51
CA ARG A 361 -54.24 -1.23 11.62
C ARG A 361 -53.97 -0.66 10.23
N LEU A 362 -54.91 0.09 9.65
CA LEU A 362 -54.71 0.73 8.35
C LEU A 362 -53.57 1.75 8.41
N ALA A 363 -53.54 2.59 9.45
CA ALA A 363 -52.46 3.55 9.66
C ALA A 363 -51.09 2.87 9.80
N GLN A 364 -50.98 1.79 10.57
CA GLN A 364 -49.72 1.02 10.71
C GLN A 364 -49.28 0.40 9.38
N VAL A 365 -50.23 -0.10 8.57
CA VAL A 365 -49.92 -0.65 7.24
C VAL A 365 -49.39 0.45 6.31
N GLU A 366 -50.00 1.63 6.33
CA GLU A 366 -49.55 2.78 5.55
C GLU A 366 -48.14 3.24 5.97
N GLU A 367 -47.87 3.38 7.27
CA GLU A 367 -46.53 3.74 7.77
C GLU A 367 -45.47 2.73 7.35
N ARG A 368 -45.77 1.43 7.49
CA ARG A 368 -44.86 0.36 7.05
C ARG A 368 -44.62 0.41 5.54
N ASN A 369 -45.65 0.73 4.75
CA ASN A 369 -45.50 0.88 3.30
C ASN A 369 -44.66 2.11 2.94
N ARG A 370 -44.80 3.23 3.66
CA ARG A 370 -43.95 4.41 3.49
C ARG A 370 -42.50 4.11 3.83
N GLN A 371 -42.23 3.41 4.94
CA GLN A 371 -40.87 2.99 5.32
C GLN A 371 -40.24 2.10 4.25
N LYS A 372 -40.96 1.07 3.77
CA LYS A 372 -40.49 0.21 2.67
C LYS A 372 -40.25 0.98 1.36
N ALA A 373 -41.05 2.01 1.08
CA ALA A 373 -40.82 2.85 -0.09
C ALA A 373 -39.54 3.69 0.05
N LEU A 374 -39.28 4.26 1.23
CA LEU A 374 -38.04 4.97 1.53
C LEU A 374 -36.82 4.05 1.47
N GLU A 375 -36.90 2.84 2.04
CA GLU A 375 -35.85 1.83 1.97
C GLU A 375 -35.52 1.48 0.52
N LYS A 376 -36.54 1.26 -0.33
CA LYS A 376 -36.33 0.98 -1.76
C LYS A 376 -35.66 2.14 -2.49
N VAL A 377 -36.01 3.39 -2.18
CA VAL A 377 -35.35 4.56 -2.78
C VAL A 377 -33.89 4.63 -2.34
N GLN A 378 -33.60 4.40 -1.05
CA GLN A 378 -32.24 4.34 -0.53
C GLN A 378 -31.44 3.20 -1.18
N GLU A 379 -32.01 2.01 -1.32
CA GLU A 379 -31.39 0.88 -2.03
C GLU A 379 -31.08 1.23 -3.49
N GLN A 380 -32.00 1.90 -4.20
CA GLN A 380 -31.76 2.36 -5.57
C GLN A 380 -30.65 3.39 -5.64
N GLU A 381 -30.62 4.38 -4.75
CA GLU A 381 -29.54 5.37 -4.68
C GLU A 381 -28.17 4.75 -4.38
N GLU A 382 -28.10 3.79 -3.46
CA GLU A 382 -26.87 3.05 -3.14
C GLU A 382 -26.42 2.18 -4.33
N LEU A 383 -27.35 1.51 -5.02
CA LEU A 383 -27.06 0.76 -6.24
C LEU A 383 -26.53 1.68 -7.35
N ASP A 384 -27.14 2.84 -7.56
CA ASP A 384 -26.70 3.82 -8.56
C ASP A 384 -25.31 4.39 -8.23
N ARG A 385 -25.03 4.67 -6.96
CA ARG A 385 -23.69 5.06 -6.49
C ARG A 385 -22.65 3.98 -6.77
N MET A 386 -22.95 2.72 -6.45
CA MET A 386 -22.05 1.60 -6.72
C MET A 386 -21.82 1.41 -8.22
N LEU A 387 -22.86 1.53 -9.04
CA LEU A 387 -22.74 1.45 -10.50
C LEU A 387 -21.92 2.60 -11.08
N ALA A 388 -22.08 3.83 -10.55
CA ALA A 388 -21.27 4.99 -10.96
C ALA A 388 -19.78 4.77 -10.64
N VAL A 389 -19.46 4.31 -9.43
CA VAL A 389 -18.09 3.98 -9.05
C VAL A 389 -17.53 2.85 -9.91
N GLN A 390 -18.32 1.81 -10.19
CA GLN A 390 -17.89 0.69 -11.04
C GLN A 390 -17.64 1.13 -12.49
N LYS A 391 -18.46 2.05 -13.04
CA LYS A 391 -18.25 2.63 -14.37
C LYS A 391 -16.94 3.42 -14.43
N ILE A 392 -16.69 4.31 -13.46
CA ILE A 392 -15.45 5.10 -13.39
C ILE A 392 -14.23 4.18 -13.27
N SER A 393 -14.29 3.17 -12.39
CA SER A 393 -13.19 2.21 -12.24
C SER A 393 -12.91 1.43 -13.54
N ARG A 394 -13.96 0.98 -14.24
CA ARG A 394 -13.82 0.29 -15.53
C ARG A 394 -13.24 1.21 -16.62
N GLU A 395 -13.67 2.46 -16.69
CA GLU A 395 -13.12 3.44 -17.64
C GLU A 395 -11.63 3.71 -17.36
N GLN A 396 -11.25 3.87 -16.08
CA GLN A 396 -9.85 4.03 -15.70
C GLN A 396 -8.99 2.81 -16.03
N GLU A 397 -9.51 1.59 -15.85
CA GLU A 397 -8.83 0.36 -16.25
C GLU A 397 -8.64 0.28 -17.77
N LEU A 398 -9.67 0.60 -18.54
CA LEU A 398 -9.61 0.64 -20.00
C LEU A 398 -8.62 1.70 -20.50
N GLU A 399 -8.58 2.88 -19.90
CA GLU A 399 -7.58 3.90 -20.21
C GLU A 399 -6.15 3.44 -19.90
N ARG A 400 -5.94 2.80 -18.74
CA ARG A 400 -4.62 2.25 -18.37
C ARG A 400 -4.18 1.19 -19.38
N GLN A 401 -5.08 0.28 -19.75
CA GLN A 401 -4.81 -0.75 -20.77
C GLN A 401 -4.55 -0.14 -22.16
N ALA A 402 -5.27 0.91 -22.54
CA ALA A 402 -5.02 1.62 -23.80
C ALA A 402 -3.65 2.33 -23.79
N ARG A 403 -3.26 2.95 -22.67
CA ARG A 403 -1.94 3.58 -22.51
C ARG A 403 -0.81 2.55 -22.57
N THR A 404 -0.95 1.39 -21.92
CA THR A 404 0.08 0.35 -21.99
C THR A 404 0.20 -0.25 -23.39
N ARG A 405 -0.92 -0.46 -24.10
CA ARG A 405 -0.91 -0.89 -25.51
C ARG A 405 -0.21 0.12 -26.41
N ARG A 406 -0.52 1.42 -26.29
CA ARG A 406 0.16 2.48 -27.05
C ARG A 406 1.67 2.50 -26.80
N LEU A 407 2.09 2.39 -25.53
CA LEU A 407 3.51 2.32 -25.19
C LEU A 407 4.19 1.07 -25.77
N GLN A 408 3.50 -0.07 -25.79
CA GLN A 408 4.01 -1.29 -26.42
C GLN A 408 4.13 -1.15 -27.94
N GLU A 409 3.15 -0.52 -28.60
CA GLU A 409 3.18 -0.22 -30.03
C GLU A 409 4.32 0.74 -30.37
N GLU A 410 4.47 1.84 -29.63
CA GLU A 410 5.57 2.80 -29.79
C GLU A 410 6.95 2.13 -29.59
N ASN A 411 7.09 1.29 -28.55
CA ASN A 411 8.33 0.57 -28.29
C ASN A 411 8.64 -0.47 -29.39
N SER A 412 7.63 -1.20 -29.86
CA SER A 412 7.80 -2.16 -30.97
C SER A 412 8.20 -1.48 -32.28
N LEU A 413 7.61 -0.31 -32.60
CA LEU A 413 8.01 0.51 -33.74
C LEU A 413 9.43 1.06 -33.58
N ALA A 414 9.82 1.48 -32.36
CA ALA A 414 11.17 1.94 -32.08
C ALA A 414 12.20 0.81 -32.24
N LEU A 415 11.91 -0.39 -31.76
CA LEU A 415 12.74 -1.58 -31.94
C LEU A 415 12.87 -1.96 -33.41
N LEU A 416 11.78 -1.92 -34.18
CA LEU A 416 11.78 -2.14 -35.63
C LEU A 416 12.69 -1.14 -36.35
N LYS A 417 12.59 0.16 -36.01
CA LYS A 417 13.48 1.20 -36.56
C LYS A 417 14.94 0.93 -36.20
N GLN A 418 15.24 0.59 -34.95
CA GLN A 418 16.60 0.25 -34.52
C GLN A 418 17.15 -0.98 -35.26
N MET A 419 16.33 -2.01 -35.47
CA MET A 419 16.72 -3.19 -36.25
C MET A 419 17.02 -2.81 -37.71
N MET A 420 16.17 -2.00 -38.34
CA MET A 420 16.40 -1.51 -39.69
C MET A 420 17.69 -0.70 -39.80
N ASP A 421 17.94 0.23 -38.88
CA ASP A 421 19.16 1.04 -38.85
C ASP A 421 20.42 0.18 -38.70
N VAL A 422 20.37 -0.85 -37.84
CA VAL A 422 21.48 -1.80 -37.67
C VAL A 422 21.70 -2.65 -38.92
N GLU A 423 20.63 -3.11 -39.56
CA GLU A 423 20.72 -3.85 -40.81
C GLU A 423 21.28 -2.99 -41.94
N GLU A 424 20.85 -1.73 -42.07
CA GLU A 424 21.38 -0.79 -43.04
C GLU A 424 22.86 -0.51 -42.81
N ARG A 425 23.28 -0.28 -41.56
CA ARG A 425 24.70 -0.11 -41.20
C ARG A 425 25.52 -1.34 -41.59
N ARG A 426 25.03 -2.55 -41.27
CA ARG A 426 25.69 -3.81 -41.66
C ARG A 426 25.72 -4.02 -43.18
N ARG A 427 24.73 -3.53 -43.93
CA ARG A 427 24.74 -3.58 -45.40
C ARG A 427 25.77 -2.61 -45.97
N ARG A 428 25.85 -1.38 -45.47
CA ARG A 428 26.83 -0.37 -45.88
C ARG A 428 28.26 -0.81 -45.57
N GLN A 429 28.52 -1.30 -44.36
CA GLN A 429 29.84 -1.84 -43.98
C GLN A 429 30.27 -2.99 -44.92
N ARG A 430 29.36 -3.91 -45.24
CA ARG A 430 29.68 -4.99 -46.19
C ARG A 430 29.94 -4.48 -47.61
N GLN A 431 29.24 -3.44 -48.05
CA GLN A 431 29.51 -2.80 -49.34
C GLN A 431 30.87 -2.11 -49.34
N GLU A 432 31.18 -1.34 -48.30
CA GLU A 432 32.48 -0.68 -48.10
C GLU A 432 33.63 -1.71 -48.08
N GLU A 433 33.52 -2.79 -47.31
CA GLU A 433 34.50 -3.88 -47.28
C GLU A 433 34.72 -4.53 -48.67
N ILE A 434 33.64 -4.73 -49.44
CA ILE A 434 33.73 -5.28 -50.80
C ILE A 434 34.37 -4.26 -51.74
N GLU A 435 34.02 -2.98 -51.64
CA GLU A 435 34.58 -1.90 -52.46
C GLU A 435 36.06 -1.69 -52.17
N GLU A 436 36.45 -1.61 -50.89
CA GLU A 436 37.85 -1.57 -50.45
C GLU A 436 38.62 -2.80 -50.94
N GLY A 437 38.05 -4.01 -50.78
CA GLY A 437 38.64 -5.24 -51.30
C GLY A 437 38.82 -5.23 -52.81
N ASN A 438 37.87 -4.66 -53.56
CA ASN A 438 37.96 -4.49 -55.01
C ASN A 438 39.01 -3.43 -55.41
N GLN A 439 39.09 -2.32 -54.68
CA GLN A 439 40.10 -1.28 -54.88
C GLN A 439 41.50 -1.81 -54.63
N LEU A 440 41.71 -2.55 -53.55
CA LEU A 440 42.98 -3.22 -53.25
C LEU A 440 43.38 -4.21 -54.35
N ARG A 441 42.44 -5.01 -54.87
CA ARG A 441 42.71 -5.92 -55.99
C ARG A 441 43.04 -5.17 -57.28
N LYS A 442 42.35 -4.06 -57.56
CA LYS A 442 42.65 -3.21 -58.72
C LYS A 442 44.05 -2.59 -58.60
N ALA A 443 44.37 -1.97 -57.47
CA ALA A 443 45.68 -1.40 -57.20
C ALA A 443 46.81 -2.44 -57.28
N ALA A 444 46.56 -3.66 -56.78
CA ALA A 444 47.52 -4.76 -56.90
C ALA A 444 47.75 -5.18 -58.36
N ARG A 445 46.69 -5.30 -59.17
CA ARG A 445 46.79 -5.60 -60.60
C ARG A 445 47.50 -4.50 -61.38
N GLU A 446 47.16 -3.24 -61.13
CA GLU A 446 47.80 -2.09 -61.75
C GLU A 446 49.29 -2.02 -61.40
N ARG A 447 49.63 -2.30 -60.14
CA ARG A 447 51.03 -2.40 -59.69
C ARG A 447 51.77 -3.53 -60.38
N GLN A 448 51.16 -4.71 -60.51
CA GLN A 448 51.75 -5.84 -61.23
C GLN A 448 51.97 -5.52 -62.71
N ALA A 449 50.96 -4.97 -63.39
CA ALA A 449 51.06 -4.54 -64.78
C ALA A 449 52.14 -3.45 -64.97
N ALA A 450 52.25 -2.50 -64.04
CA ALA A 450 53.31 -1.49 -64.08
C ALA A 450 54.71 -2.10 -63.90
N LEU A 451 54.87 -3.07 -63.00
CA LEU A 451 56.13 -3.79 -62.80
C LEU A 451 56.51 -4.63 -64.02
N GLU A 452 55.54 -5.30 -64.65
CA GLU A 452 55.74 -6.05 -65.89
C GLU A 452 56.15 -5.12 -67.03
N ALA A 453 55.45 -3.99 -67.23
CA ALA A 453 55.81 -3.01 -68.24
C ALA A 453 57.22 -2.42 -68.03
N ILE A 454 57.62 -2.15 -66.77
CA ILE A 454 58.98 -1.72 -66.45
C ILE A 454 59.98 -2.83 -66.75
N ARG A 455 59.66 -4.08 -66.40
CA ARG A 455 60.52 -5.24 -66.67
C ARG A 455 60.74 -5.42 -68.17
N ASP A 456 59.69 -5.33 -68.97
CA ASP A 456 59.79 -5.47 -70.43
C ASP A 456 60.65 -4.36 -71.05
N ARG A 457 60.47 -3.10 -70.59
CA ARG A 457 61.36 -2.00 -70.99
C ARG A 457 62.82 -2.27 -70.64
N LYS A 458 63.08 -2.76 -69.43
CA LYS A 458 64.45 -3.09 -68.99
C LYS A 458 65.05 -4.28 -69.72
N LEU A 459 64.24 -5.25 -70.13
CA LEU A 459 64.69 -6.34 -71.00
C LEU A 459 65.05 -5.81 -72.40
N GLY A 460 64.24 -4.91 -72.97
CA GLY A 460 64.55 -4.23 -74.23
C GLY A 460 65.85 -3.42 -74.18
N GLU A 461 66.06 -2.63 -73.11
CA GLU A 461 67.32 -1.89 -72.90
C GLU A 461 68.55 -2.83 -72.85
N LEU A 462 68.41 -4.03 -72.27
CA LEU A 462 69.49 -5.02 -72.23
C LEU A 462 69.69 -5.78 -73.54
N GLU A 463 68.66 -5.85 -74.38
CA GLU A 463 68.75 -6.36 -75.75
C GLU A 463 69.53 -5.38 -76.63
N GLU A 464 69.25 -4.08 -76.54
CA GLU A 464 69.97 -3.04 -77.27
C GLU A 464 71.44 -2.92 -76.87
N LEU A 465 71.76 -3.14 -75.60
CA LEU A 465 73.13 -3.08 -75.07
C LEU A 465 73.95 -4.35 -75.32
N ASP A 466 73.38 -5.35 -76.01
CA ASP A 466 74.02 -6.63 -76.33
C ASP A 466 74.62 -7.36 -75.11
N VAL A 467 73.92 -7.24 -73.98
CA VAL A 467 74.38 -7.76 -72.68
C VAL A 467 74.22 -9.28 -72.63
N PRO A 468 75.20 -10.02 -72.06
CA PRO A 468 75.14 -11.48 -71.92
C PRO A 468 73.83 -11.99 -71.29
N GLU A 469 73.29 -13.09 -71.83
CA GLU A 469 71.97 -13.65 -71.46
C GLU A 469 71.76 -13.87 -69.96
N GLN A 470 72.83 -14.07 -69.19
CA GLN A 470 72.78 -14.32 -67.75
C GLN A 470 72.05 -13.19 -67.00
N TYR A 471 72.25 -11.93 -67.39
CA TYR A 471 71.62 -10.77 -66.76
C TYR A 471 70.14 -10.64 -67.13
N ARG A 472 69.77 -10.99 -68.37
CA ARG A 472 68.35 -11.04 -68.80
C ARG A 472 67.59 -12.12 -68.01
N ARG A 473 68.20 -13.30 -67.84
CA ARG A 473 67.64 -14.38 -67.01
C ARG A 473 67.52 -13.98 -65.54
N ALA A 474 68.46 -13.19 -65.01
CA ALA A 474 68.38 -12.68 -63.65
C ALA A 474 67.17 -11.76 -63.47
N LEU A 475 66.93 -10.79 -64.36
CA LEU A 475 65.76 -9.89 -64.28
C LEU A 475 64.43 -10.62 -64.39
N LEU A 476 64.33 -11.65 -65.24
CA LEU A 476 63.14 -12.51 -65.32
C LEU A 476 62.85 -13.28 -64.02
N LYS A 477 63.87 -13.51 -63.18
CA LYS A 477 63.71 -14.13 -61.86
C LYS A 477 63.31 -13.13 -60.77
N VAL A 478 63.54 -11.82 -60.94
CA VAL A 478 63.30 -10.79 -59.91
C VAL A 478 61.79 -10.45 -59.80
N GLY A 479 60.96 -11.42 -59.44
CA GLY A 479 59.54 -11.24 -59.18
C GLY A 479 58.62 -12.28 -59.81
N LYS A 480 59.10 -13.51 -59.95
CA LYS A 480 58.29 -14.69 -59.61
C LYS A 480 58.52 -14.96 -58.13
#